data_AF-A0A2E9R054-F1
#
_entry.id   AF-A0A2E9R054-F1
#
_cell.length_a   1.000
_cell.length_b   1.000
_cell.length_c   1.000
_cell.angle_alpha   90.00
_cell.angle_beta   90.00
_cell.angle_gamma   90.00
#
_symmetry.space_group_name_H-M   'P 1'
#
loop_
_entity.id
_entity.type
_entity.pdbx_description
1 polymer ?
#
loop_
_entity_poly.entity_id
_entity_poly.type
_entity_poly.pdbx_seq_one_letter_code
_entity_poly.pdbx_strand_id
1 'polypeptide(L)'
;MDLVWRQKKEPWMISLRVGSIFGACLLMALTCLMPSCNKPTCTHGINTALIDPAGSPCEQDCDCSNQRYEGYCYEGKCTAFKRSTCDAPKKDQECSLPSAFKKVFVGKYCPDAKLHQVCKPEGMSEAYWGNCTCKSGWKTGTPAEPKKEPSSPDGGPNGPDGMYGPDGMYYPDDIWGPDANYEPWYPDGGSGPEAFCTDVGNTCSVSGDCCSGYCNMAIGQCAKEACSLAQGICSMRTDCCSGTCQAGVCTD
;
A
#
# COMPACT_ATOMS: atom_id res chain seq x y z
N MET A 1 54.81 -22.52 63.33
CA MET A 1 55.37 -21.81 62.15
C MET A 1 54.17 -21.45 61.30
N ASP A 2 53.52 -20.35 61.67
CA ASP A 2 52.24 -19.93 61.14
C ASP A 2 52.45 -18.89 60.04
N LEU A 3 52.20 -19.30 58.80
CA LEU A 3 52.26 -18.45 57.63
C LEU A 3 50.92 -17.72 57.45
N VAL A 4 50.86 -16.51 58.00
CA VAL A 4 49.75 -15.56 57.82
C VAL A 4 49.84 -14.94 56.42
N TRP A 5 48.99 -15.38 55.50
CA TRP A 5 48.82 -14.78 54.18
C TRP A 5 47.88 -13.57 54.24
N ARG A 6 48.41 -12.35 54.08
CA ARG A 6 47.62 -11.14 53.85
C ARG A 6 47.25 -11.04 52.36
N GLN A 7 45.98 -11.27 52.06
CA GLN A 7 45.35 -10.95 50.77
C GLN A 7 45.19 -9.42 50.63
N LYS A 8 45.90 -8.85 49.66
CA LYS A 8 45.84 -7.42 49.28
C LYS A 8 44.71 -7.26 48.26
N LYS A 9 43.57 -6.69 48.67
CA LYS A 9 42.44 -6.39 47.77
C LYS A 9 42.75 -5.13 46.97
N GLU A 10 42.76 -5.24 45.64
CA GLU A 10 42.87 -4.10 44.73
C GLU A 10 41.49 -3.52 44.35
N PRO A 11 41.28 -2.19 44.34
CA PRO A 11 39.96 -1.55 44.21
C PRO A 11 39.49 -1.26 42.76
N TRP A 12 40.07 -1.86 41.73
CA TRP A 12 39.90 -1.37 40.35
C TRP A 12 38.66 -1.88 39.57
N MET A 13 37.73 -2.63 40.19
CA MET A 13 36.62 -3.26 39.44
C MET A 13 35.25 -2.58 39.51
N ILE A 14 35.12 -1.37 40.07
CA ILE A 14 33.79 -0.72 40.22
C ILE A 14 33.44 0.22 39.04
N SER A 15 34.41 0.68 38.23
CA SER A 15 34.13 1.70 37.20
C SER A 15 33.50 1.23 35.89
N LEU A 16 33.33 -0.08 35.65
CA LEU A 16 32.91 -0.59 34.34
C LEU A 16 31.39 -0.83 34.17
N ARG A 17 30.57 -0.69 35.21
CA ARG A 17 29.11 -0.91 35.11
C ARG A 17 28.26 0.34 34.93
N VAL A 18 28.80 1.54 35.21
CA VAL A 18 28.03 2.79 35.11
C VAL A 18 28.00 3.33 33.67
N GLY A 19 29.06 3.11 32.88
CA GLY A 19 29.10 3.56 31.48
C GLY A 19 28.11 2.84 30.55
N SER A 20 27.76 1.58 30.86
CA SER A 20 26.89 0.77 29.99
C SER A 20 25.42 1.22 30.02
N ILE A 21 24.95 1.79 31.13
CA ILE A 21 23.56 2.25 31.27
C ILE A 21 23.37 3.60 30.54
N PHE A 22 24.35 4.49 30.64
CA PHE A 22 24.32 5.78 29.92
C PHE A 22 24.39 5.60 28.40
N GLY A 23 25.17 4.64 27.91
CA GLY A 23 25.24 4.35 26.47
C GLY A 23 23.91 3.84 25.88
N ALA A 24 23.19 2.97 26.61
CA ALA A 24 21.91 2.42 26.16
C ALA A 24 20.79 3.47 26.10
N CYS A 25 20.73 4.40 27.08
CA CYS A 25 19.77 5.51 27.05
C CYS A 25 20.06 6.51 25.92
N LEU A 26 21.33 6.77 25.61
CA LEU A 26 21.70 7.66 24.51
C LEU A 26 21.34 7.08 23.15
N LEU A 27 21.50 5.75 22.96
CA LEU A 27 21.13 5.08 21.71
C LEU A 27 19.60 5.07 21.47
N MET A 28 18.81 4.89 22.53
CA MET A 28 17.34 4.91 22.44
C MET A 28 16.79 6.33 22.18
N ALA A 29 17.47 7.37 22.68
CA ALA A 29 17.13 8.76 22.36
C ALA A 29 17.49 9.13 20.91
N LEU A 30 18.57 8.56 20.35
CA LEU A 30 19.00 8.83 18.98
C LEU A 30 18.05 8.24 17.92
N THR A 31 17.35 7.15 18.22
CA THR A 31 16.36 6.55 17.31
C THR A 31 15.06 7.35 17.18
N CYS A 32 14.77 8.25 18.13
CA CYS A 32 13.58 9.11 18.09
C CYS A 32 13.80 10.42 17.30
N LEU A 33 15.03 10.69 16.83
CA LEU A 33 15.38 11.89 16.06
C LEU A 33 15.41 11.65 14.55
N MET A 34 14.95 10.49 14.08
CA MET A 34 14.74 10.31 12.65
C MET A 34 13.75 11.38 12.18
N PRO A 35 14.10 12.19 11.17
CA PRO A 35 13.24 13.26 10.69
C PRO A 35 11.88 12.65 10.39
N SER A 36 10.83 13.21 11.01
CA SER A 36 9.45 12.84 10.74
C SER A 36 9.29 12.62 9.25
N CYS A 37 8.90 11.41 8.86
CA CYS A 37 8.53 11.12 7.49
C CYS A 37 7.53 12.21 7.09
N ASN A 38 7.97 13.13 6.22
CA ASN A 38 7.10 14.19 5.74
C ASN A 38 5.89 13.50 5.13
N LYS A 39 4.72 13.70 5.76
CA LYS A 39 3.48 13.13 5.29
C LYS A 39 3.33 13.55 3.83
N PRO A 40 3.13 12.61 2.90
CA PRO A 40 3.15 12.95 1.49
C PRO A 40 2.01 13.93 1.22
N THR A 41 2.30 15.00 0.48
CA THR A 41 1.29 15.98 0.11
C THR A 41 0.26 15.31 -0.80
N CYS A 42 -1.00 15.35 -0.38
CA CYS A 42 -2.10 14.81 -1.16
C CYS A 42 -2.65 15.89 -2.09
N THR A 43 -2.70 15.60 -3.39
CA THR A 43 -3.33 16.45 -4.39
C THR A 43 -4.53 15.67 -4.93
N HIS A 44 -5.74 16.21 -4.73
CA HIS A 44 -7.00 15.56 -5.14
C HIS A 44 -7.17 14.11 -4.64
N GLY A 45 -6.70 13.83 -3.42
CA GLY A 45 -6.79 12.50 -2.83
C GLY A 45 -5.77 11.49 -3.35
N ILE A 46 -4.76 11.92 -4.10
CA ILE A 46 -3.68 11.09 -4.63
C ILE A 46 -2.35 11.67 -4.16
N ASN A 47 -1.47 10.83 -3.64
CA ASN A 47 -0.11 11.20 -3.32
C ASN A 47 0.88 10.83 -4.46
N THR A 48 2.08 11.40 -4.44
CA THR A 48 3.09 11.24 -5.50
C THR A 48 3.91 9.95 -5.40
N ALA A 49 3.70 9.12 -4.38
CA ALA A 49 4.46 7.90 -4.19
C ALA A 49 4.16 6.85 -5.27
N LEU A 50 5.11 5.92 -5.45
CA LEU A 50 5.01 4.81 -6.40
C LEU A 50 5.03 3.43 -5.72
N ILE A 51 5.26 3.40 -4.40
CA ILE A 51 5.35 2.18 -3.60
C ILE A 51 3.95 1.64 -3.28
N ASP A 52 3.82 0.33 -3.09
CA ASP A 52 2.56 -0.27 -2.63
C ASP A 52 2.32 0.14 -1.16
N PRO A 53 1.25 0.87 -0.85
CA PRO A 53 0.97 1.29 0.52
C PRO A 53 0.22 0.23 1.33
N ALA A 54 -0.18 -0.92 0.75
CA ALA A 54 -0.96 -1.93 1.46
C ALA A 54 -0.33 -2.35 2.81
N GLY A 55 -1.14 -2.37 3.86
CA GLY A 55 -0.74 -2.69 5.23
C GLY A 55 -0.06 -1.56 6.00
N SER A 56 0.32 -0.46 5.33
CA SER A 56 0.96 0.69 5.97
C SER A 56 0.00 1.42 6.92
N PRO A 57 0.51 2.07 7.98
CA PRO A 57 -0.32 2.92 8.84
C PRO A 57 -0.82 4.14 8.05
N CYS A 58 -2.04 4.57 8.33
CA CYS A 58 -2.65 5.73 7.66
C CYS A 58 -3.60 6.49 8.57
N GLU A 59 -3.86 7.75 8.19
CA GLU A 59 -4.87 8.59 8.84
C GLU A 59 -5.98 8.99 7.88
N GLN A 60 -5.69 9.02 6.57
CA GLN A 60 -6.61 9.46 5.51
C GLN A 60 -6.42 8.61 4.25
N ASP A 61 -7.44 8.52 3.40
CA ASP A 61 -7.43 7.67 2.20
C ASP A 61 -6.28 8.01 1.24
N CYS A 62 -5.91 9.29 1.16
CA CYS A 62 -4.84 9.71 0.26
C CYS A 62 -3.45 9.26 0.72
N ASP A 63 -3.28 8.81 1.97
CA ASP A 63 -2.05 8.16 2.41
C ASP A 63 -1.90 6.78 1.72
N CYS A 64 -3.03 6.16 1.38
CA CYS A 64 -3.14 4.84 0.77
C CYS A 64 -3.32 4.87 -0.75
N SER A 65 -3.61 6.04 -1.32
CA SER A 65 -3.88 6.22 -2.73
C SER A 65 -2.76 7.03 -3.38
N ASN A 66 -2.11 6.44 -4.38
CA ASN A 66 -0.96 7.05 -5.06
C ASN A 66 -1.00 6.85 -6.58
N GLN A 67 0.10 7.15 -7.26
CA GLN A 67 0.21 7.12 -8.72
C GLN A 67 -0.08 5.74 -9.33
N ARG A 68 0.23 4.65 -8.61
CA ARG A 68 0.13 3.26 -9.12
C ARG A 68 -0.85 2.40 -8.34
N TYR A 69 -1.28 2.85 -7.17
CA TYR A 69 -2.16 2.11 -6.29
C TYR A 69 -3.37 2.96 -5.92
N GLU A 70 -4.54 2.35 -6.00
CA GLU A 70 -5.77 2.86 -5.41
C GLU A 70 -5.92 2.22 -4.05
N GLY A 71 -6.14 3.03 -3.01
CA GLY A 71 -6.25 2.51 -1.67
C GLY A 71 -7.02 3.42 -0.75
N TYR A 72 -7.42 2.85 0.37
CA TYR A 72 -8.27 3.48 1.36
C TYR A 72 -7.76 3.19 2.76
N CYS A 73 -7.95 4.15 3.65
CA CYS A 73 -7.54 4.02 5.04
C CYS A 73 -8.69 3.42 5.86
N TYR A 74 -8.49 2.19 6.34
CA TYR A 74 -9.48 1.48 7.14
C TYR A 74 -8.86 1.00 8.44
N GLU A 75 -9.45 1.40 9.57
CA GLU A 75 -8.95 1.07 10.91
C GLU A 75 -7.45 1.42 11.11
N GLY A 76 -7.03 2.55 10.51
CA GLY A 76 -5.65 3.03 10.60
C GLY A 76 -4.65 2.25 9.76
N LYS A 77 -5.11 1.36 8.87
CA LYS A 77 -4.28 0.61 7.92
C LYS A 77 -4.72 0.81 6.48
N CYS A 78 -3.75 0.93 5.59
CA CYS A 78 -4.01 1.00 4.17
C CYS A 78 -4.43 -0.35 3.62
N THR A 79 -5.56 -0.36 2.91
CA THR A 79 -5.88 -1.43 1.97
C THR A 79 -5.77 -0.85 0.58
N ALA A 80 -4.89 -1.39 -0.26
CA ALA A 80 -4.61 -0.84 -1.58
C ALA A 80 -4.50 -1.94 -2.64
N PHE A 81 -4.75 -1.58 -3.90
CA PHE A 81 -4.63 -2.45 -5.05
C PHE A 81 -4.02 -1.70 -6.22
N LYS A 82 -3.34 -2.43 -7.10
CA LYS A 82 -2.67 -1.87 -8.26
C LYS A 82 -3.69 -1.34 -9.26
N ARG A 83 -3.48 -0.11 -9.74
CA ARG A 83 -4.30 0.50 -10.79
C ARG A 83 -4.04 -0.17 -12.12
N SER A 84 -5.08 -0.27 -12.95
CA SER A 84 -4.93 -0.60 -14.36
C SER A 84 -4.58 0.64 -15.17
N THR A 85 -3.87 0.43 -16.27
CA THR A 85 -3.59 1.46 -17.28
C THR A 85 -4.86 1.84 -18.03
N CYS A 86 -4.87 3.02 -18.62
CA CYS A 86 -5.99 3.52 -19.42
C CYS A 86 -5.53 4.13 -20.74
N ASP A 87 -6.34 3.98 -21.78
CA ASP A 87 -5.93 4.33 -23.16
C ASP A 87 -5.87 5.83 -23.42
N ALA A 88 -6.76 6.60 -22.79
CA ALA A 88 -6.94 8.02 -23.08
C ALA A 88 -7.28 8.82 -21.81
N PRO A 89 -6.56 9.92 -21.52
CA PRO A 89 -6.81 10.74 -20.35
C PRO A 89 -8.23 11.33 -20.38
N LYS A 90 -8.79 11.57 -19.19
CA LYS A 90 -10.15 12.09 -18.96
C LYS A 90 -11.31 11.17 -19.40
N LYS A 91 -11.03 9.96 -19.88
CA LYS A 91 -12.07 8.95 -20.12
C LYS A 91 -12.74 8.61 -18.79
N ASP A 92 -14.07 8.57 -18.75
CA ASP A 92 -14.88 8.12 -17.61
C ASP A 92 -15.35 6.69 -17.87
N GLN A 93 -15.30 5.85 -16.85
CA GLN A 93 -15.90 4.52 -16.92
C GLN A 93 -16.48 4.10 -15.57
N GLU A 94 -17.45 3.18 -15.63
CA GLU A 94 -17.92 2.49 -14.43
C GLU A 94 -16.79 1.62 -13.87
N CYS A 95 -16.68 1.55 -12.55
CA CYS A 95 -15.65 0.76 -11.90
C CYS A 95 -16.25 -0.10 -10.80
N SER A 96 -15.63 -1.25 -10.55
CA SER A 96 -16.05 -2.19 -9.53
C SER A 96 -14.94 -2.36 -8.50
N LEU A 97 -15.23 -1.99 -7.25
CA LEU A 97 -14.34 -2.27 -6.14
C LEU A 97 -14.29 -3.79 -5.87
N PRO A 98 -13.12 -4.35 -5.50
CA PRO A 98 -13.03 -5.73 -5.04
C PRO A 98 -13.96 -5.99 -3.86
N SER A 99 -14.44 -7.23 -3.72
CA SER A 99 -15.42 -7.63 -2.71
C SER A 99 -15.04 -7.23 -1.27
N ALA A 100 -13.74 -7.25 -0.96
CA ALA A 100 -13.20 -6.84 0.33
C ALA A 100 -13.49 -5.37 0.64
N PHE A 101 -13.41 -4.49 -0.36
CA PHE A 101 -13.66 -3.06 -0.21
C PHE A 101 -15.13 -2.69 -0.23
N LYS A 102 -15.99 -3.49 -0.89
CA LYS A 102 -17.43 -3.19 -0.93
C LYS A 102 -18.03 -3.08 0.47
N LYS A 103 -17.60 -3.93 1.41
CA LYS A 103 -18.06 -3.88 2.80
C LYS A 103 -17.64 -2.59 3.52
N VAL A 104 -16.44 -2.09 3.22
CA VAL A 104 -15.87 -0.89 3.86
C VAL A 104 -16.43 0.39 3.24
N PHE A 105 -16.58 0.42 1.91
CA PHE A 105 -16.81 1.65 1.15
C PHE A 105 -18.27 1.85 0.72
N VAL A 106 -18.90 0.82 0.14
CA VAL A 106 -20.21 0.96 -0.53
C VAL A 106 -21.32 1.20 0.48
N GLY A 107 -21.24 0.58 1.67
CA GLY A 107 -22.26 0.76 2.71
C GLY A 107 -22.29 2.15 3.34
N LYS A 108 -21.18 2.92 3.27
CA LYS A 108 -21.07 4.21 3.95
C LYS A 108 -21.20 5.40 3.01
N TYR A 109 -20.65 5.31 1.81
CA TYR A 109 -20.55 6.46 0.92
C TYR A 109 -21.61 6.43 -0.18
N CYS A 110 -21.94 5.26 -0.73
CA CYS A 110 -22.66 5.17 -2.02
C CYS A 110 -23.57 3.93 -2.11
N PRO A 111 -24.66 3.90 -1.33
CA PRO A 111 -25.51 2.72 -1.20
C PRO A 111 -26.22 2.32 -2.50
N ASP A 112 -26.56 3.30 -3.36
CA ASP A 112 -27.36 3.06 -4.58
C ASP A 112 -26.69 3.58 -5.87
N ALA A 113 -25.47 4.12 -5.77
CA ALA A 113 -24.82 4.79 -6.89
C ALA A 113 -23.78 3.89 -7.56
N LYS A 114 -23.77 3.90 -8.89
CA LYS A 114 -22.67 3.35 -9.68
C LYS A 114 -21.39 4.12 -9.37
N LEU A 115 -20.30 3.38 -9.17
CA LEU A 115 -18.97 3.95 -9.00
C LEU A 115 -18.36 4.22 -10.37
N HIS A 116 -17.69 5.35 -10.51
CA HIS A 116 -17.00 5.77 -11.71
C HIS A 116 -15.58 6.20 -11.39
N GLN A 117 -14.69 5.98 -12.36
CA GLN A 117 -13.31 6.41 -12.30
C GLN A 117 -12.94 7.15 -13.58
N VAL A 118 -12.04 8.13 -13.44
CA VAL A 118 -11.55 8.94 -14.56
C VAL A 118 -10.10 8.53 -14.84
N CYS A 119 -9.76 8.33 -16.11
CA CYS A 119 -8.38 8.06 -16.53
C CYS A 119 -7.52 9.31 -16.37
N LYS A 120 -6.34 9.17 -15.74
CA LYS A 120 -5.40 10.25 -15.47
C LYS A 120 -6.11 11.50 -14.89
N PRO A 121 -6.72 11.38 -13.69
CA PRO A 121 -7.28 12.53 -13.01
C PRO A 121 -6.17 13.53 -12.65
N GLU A 122 -6.57 14.72 -12.21
CA GLU A 122 -5.62 15.74 -11.76
C GLU A 122 -4.77 15.22 -10.59
N GLY A 123 -3.45 15.50 -10.63
CA GLY A 123 -2.48 14.96 -9.67
C GLY A 123 -1.82 13.64 -10.09
N MET A 124 -2.22 13.03 -11.21
CA MET A 124 -1.53 11.87 -11.79
C MET A 124 -0.54 12.23 -12.90
N SER A 125 0.66 11.66 -12.85
CA SER A 125 1.71 11.81 -13.87
C SER A 125 1.49 10.89 -15.08
N GLU A 126 1.16 9.63 -14.83
CA GLU A 126 0.99 8.57 -15.83
C GLU A 126 -0.49 8.28 -16.16
N ALA A 127 -0.75 7.54 -17.25
CA ALA A 127 -2.10 7.19 -17.70
C ALA A 127 -2.65 5.94 -16.98
N TYR A 128 -2.99 6.11 -15.70
CA TYR A 128 -3.72 5.10 -14.91
C TYR A 128 -5.13 5.57 -14.60
N TRP A 129 -6.00 4.61 -14.32
CA TRP A 129 -7.31 4.90 -13.78
C TRP A 129 -7.21 5.53 -12.38
N GLY A 130 -7.95 6.62 -12.17
CA GLY A 130 -8.08 7.30 -10.89
C GLY A 130 -8.91 6.51 -9.87
N ASN A 131 -9.21 7.12 -8.72
CA ASN A 131 -10.02 6.47 -7.70
C ASN A 131 -11.47 6.27 -8.18
N CYS A 132 -12.05 5.15 -7.79
CA CYS A 132 -13.48 4.92 -7.83
C CYS A 132 -14.19 5.90 -6.90
N THR A 133 -15.01 6.76 -7.51
CA THR A 133 -15.82 7.76 -6.83
C THR A 133 -17.27 7.62 -7.24
N CYS A 134 -18.17 8.23 -6.49
CA CYS A 134 -19.58 8.03 -6.70
C CYS A 134 -20.16 9.09 -7.60
N LYS A 135 -20.92 8.66 -8.60
CA LYS A 135 -21.56 9.53 -9.56
C LYS A 135 -22.87 10.11 -8.99
N SER A 136 -22.85 10.67 -7.79
CA SER A 136 -23.99 11.43 -7.29
C SER A 136 -23.89 12.86 -7.83
N GLY A 137 -24.54 13.12 -8.96
CA GLY A 137 -24.89 14.45 -9.48
C GLY A 137 -23.79 15.51 -9.42
N TRP A 138 -23.00 15.63 -10.48
CA TRP A 138 -22.06 16.72 -10.76
C TRP A 138 -22.70 18.11 -10.49
N LYS A 139 -22.51 18.65 -9.29
CA LYS A 139 -21.99 20.00 -9.12
C LYS A 139 -20.64 19.82 -8.47
N THR A 140 -19.59 20.15 -9.21
CA THR A 140 -18.23 20.32 -8.71
C THR A 140 -18.23 21.40 -7.63
N GLY A 141 -18.63 21.03 -6.41
CA GLY A 141 -18.11 21.64 -5.21
C GLY A 141 -16.70 21.11 -5.11
N THR A 142 -15.73 21.95 -5.45
CA THR A 142 -14.35 21.87 -4.96
C THR A 142 -14.35 21.23 -3.57
N PRO A 143 -13.49 20.22 -3.29
CA PRO A 143 -13.29 19.76 -1.93
C PRO A 143 -13.10 20.99 -1.06
N ALA A 144 -13.90 21.14 0.00
CA ALA A 144 -13.74 22.26 0.91
C ALA A 144 -12.26 22.30 1.29
N GLU A 145 -11.56 23.31 0.77
CA GLU A 145 -10.22 23.66 1.20
C GLU A 145 -10.25 23.59 2.73
N PRO A 146 -9.34 22.86 3.39
CA PRO A 146 -9.26 22.93 4.84
C PRO A 146 -9.20 24.41 5.19
N LYS A 147 -10.23 24.91 5.90
CA LYS A 147 -10.34 26.31 6.27
C LYS A 147 -8.99 26.73 6.80
N LYS A 148 -8.24 27.53 6.04
CA LYS A 148 -7.08 28.23 6.58
C LYS A 148 -7.58 28.92 7.84
N GLU A 149 -7.03 28.53 8.99
CA GLU A 149 -7.07 29.38 10.16
C GLU A 149 -6.61 30.77 9.72
N PRO A 150 -7.32 31.85 10.09
CA PRO A 150 -6.96 33.19 9.69
C PRO A 150 -5.55 33.49 10.19
N SER A 151 -4.58 33.46 9.27
CA SER A 151 -3.25 33.97 9.52
C SER A 151 -3.37 35.45 9.85
N SER A 152 -2.93 35.77 11.06
CA SER A 152 -2.82 37.12 11.61
C SER A 152 -2.21 38.11 10.59
N PRO A 153 -2.77 39.31 10.41
CA PRO A 153 -2.17 40.33 9.57
C PRO A 153 -1.11 41.08 10.37
N ASP A 154 0.16 40.70 10.24
CA ASP A 154 1.27 41.59 10.58
C ASP A 154 1.93 42.07 9.30
N GLY A 155 1.79 43.38 9.09
CA GLY A 155 2.14 44.07 7.87
C GLY A 155 3.63 44.37 7.71
N GLY A 156 3.93 44.91 6.54
CA GLY A 156 5.19 45.57 6.23
C GLY A 156 5.35 45.80 4.74
N PRO A 157 5.07 47.01 4.22
CA PRO A 157 5.53 47.42 2.90
C PRO A 157 6.97 47.94 3.04
N ASN A 158 7.90 47.45 2.20
CA ASN A 158 9.09 48.15 1.70
C ASN A 158 10.09 47.13 1.09
N GLY A 159 10.43 47.28 -0.18
CA GLY A 159 11.60 46.62 -0.78
C GLY A 159 11.53 46.48 -2.31
N PRO A 160 12.33 47.25 -3.08
CA PRO A 160 12.12 47.48 -4.52
C PRO A 160 12.82 46.48 -5.46
N ASP A 161 12.21 46.33 -6.65
CA ASP A 161 12.79 46.36 -8.00
C ASP A 161 14.16 45.68 -8.21
N GLY A 162 14.14 44.38 -8.50
CA GLY A 162 15.31 43.60 -8.93
C GLY A 162 15.20 43.11 -10.37
N MET A 163 15.69 43.95 -11.29
CA MET A 163 16.29 43.69 -12.62
C MET A 163 15.93 42.42 -13.42
N TYR A 164 15.45 42.70 -14.64
CA TYR A 164 15.62 41.89 -15.85
C TYR A 164 17.04 41.34 -16.02
N GLY A 165 17.13 40.03 -16.27
CA GLY A 165 18.28 39.37 -16.91
C GLY A 165 17.76 38.51 -18.07
N PRO A 166 18.19 38.74 -19.33
CA PRO A 166 17.73 37.99 -20.49
C PRO A 166 18.77 36.95 -20.92
N ASP A 167 18.82 35.80 -20.26
CA ASP A 167 19.70 34.70 -20.68
C ASP A 167 18.87 33.44 -20.93
N GLY A 168 18.27 33.40 -22.13
CA GLY A 168 17.71 32.19 -22.71
C GLY A 168 18.81 31.19 -23.02
N MET A 169 19.01 30.23 -22.14
CA MET A 169 19.78 29.02 -22.43
C MET A 169 18.88 27.99 -23.12
N TYR A 170 18.97 28.00 -24.45
CA TYR A 170 18.67 26.86 -25.32
C TYR A 170 19.35 25.61 -24.75
N TYR A 171 18.57 24.61 -24.35
CA TYR A 171 19.10 23.25 -24.22
C TYR A 171 18.90 22.54 -25.57
N PRO A 172 19.96 22.01 -26.18
CA PRO A 172 19.84 21.22 -27.40
C PRO A 172 19.20 19.86 -27.10
N ASP A 173 18.22 19.54 -27.93
CA ASP A 173 17.77 18.17 -28.20
C ASP A 173 18.94 17.31 -28.70
N ASP A 174 18.74 15.99 -28.63
CA ASP A 174 19.51 14.91 -29.27
C ASP A 174 20.70 14.31 -28.51
N ILE A 175 20.40 13.40 -27.57
CA ILE A 175 21.16 12.15 -27.43
C ILE A 175 20.19 10.96 -27.49
N TRP A 176 19.87 10.55 -28.72
CA TRP A 176 19.50 9.17 -29.01
C TRP A 176 20.78 8.33 -28.99
N GLY A 177 20.94 7.50 -27.96
CA GLY A 177 21.89 6.40 -27.94
C GLY A 177 21.14 5.08 -28.13
N PRO A 178 21.54 4.22 -29.08
CA PRO A 178 20.89 2.95 -29.31
C PRO A 178 21.44 1.86 -28.37
N ASP A 179 20.57 0.91 -28.05
CA ASP A 179 20.87 -0.46 -27.62
C ASP A 179 21.56 -0.65 -26.26
N ALA A 180 20.75 -0.82 -25.21
CA ALA A 180 21.12 -1.64 -24.05
C ALA A 180 19.92 -2.47 -23.60
N ASN A 181 19.76 -3.62 -24.26
CA ASN A 181 19.07 -4.79 -23.71
C ASN A 181 19.63 -5.11 -22.32
N TYR A 182 18.84 -4.85 -21.28
CA TYR A 182 19.02 -5.48 -19.98
C TYR A 182 17.70 -6.16 -19.62
N GLU A 183 17.47 -7.32 -20.23
CA GLU A 183 16.46 -8.28 -19.78
C GLU A 183 17.07 -9.07 -18.62
N PRO A 184 16.48 -9.02 -17.41
CA PRO A 184 16.75 -10.02 -16.40
C PRO A 184 16.17 -11.34 -16.92
N TRP A 185 17.05 -12.30 -17.15
CA TRP A 185 16.72 -13.70 -17.39
C TRP A 185 15.70 -14.22 -16.37
N TYR A 186 14.42 -14.23 -16.75
CA TYR A 186 13.46 -15.19 -16.24
C TYR A 186 13.45 -16.36 -17.23
N PRO A 187 13.67 -17.61 -16.79
CA PRO A 187 13.62 -18.74 -17.70
C PRO A 187 12.22 -18.83 -18.31
N ASP A 188 12.19 -18.71 -19.64
CA ASP A 188 11.05 -18.94 -20.51
C ASP A 188 10.36 -20.27 -20.23
N GLY A 189 9.03 -20.26 -20.33
CA GLY A 189 8.26 -21.49 -20.40
C GLY A 189 6.75 -21.29 -20.39
N GLY A 190 6.18 -20.49 -21.30
CA GLY A 190 4.74 -20.59 -21.57
C GLY A 190 4.13 -19.38 -22.27
N SER A 191 4.05 -19.43 -23.60
CA SER A 191 3.14 -18.62 -24.42
C SER A 191 1.72 -18.65 -23.86
N GLY A 192 1.13 -17.46 -23.65
CA GLY A 192 -0.10 -17.23 -22.88
C GLY A 192 -1.34 -18.05 -23.28
N PRO A 193 -2.33 -18.14 -22.39
CA PRO A 193 -3.67 -17.59 -22.68
C PRO A 193 -4.40 -17.12 -21.42
N GLU A 194 -5.66 -16.72 -21.56
CA GLU A 194 -6.72 -16.64 -20.52
C GLU A 194 -6.33 -17.38 -19.25
N ALA A 195 -6.25 -16.69 -18.11
CA ALA A 195 -5.82 -17.27 -16.84
C ALA A 195 -6.81 -18.36 -16.38
N PHE A 196 -6.60 -19.59 -16.87
CA PHE A 196 -7.24 -20.79 -16.37
C PHE A 196 -6.67 -21.06 -14.99
N CYS A 197 -7.31 -20.46 -14.00
CA CYS A 197 -7.16 -20.89 -12.63
C CYS A 197 -7.86 -22.25 -12.46
N THR A 198 -7.39 -23.05 -11.51
CA THR A 198 -7.88 -24.40 -11.27
C THR A 198 -8.93 -24.40 -10.14
N ASP A 199 -10.00 -25.16 -10.30
CA ASP A 199 -11.06 -25.28 -9.29
C ASP A 199 -10.59 -25.99 -8.02
N VAL A 200 -11.32 -25.77 -6.91
CA VAL A 200 -11.09 -26.43 -5.61
C VAL A 200 -11.07 -27.95 -5.76
N GLY A 201 -10.10 -28.60 -5.11
CA GLY A 201 -9.87 -30.06 -5.15
C GLY A 201 -8.89 -30.52 -6.24
N ASN A 202 -8.54 -29.67 -7.20
CA ASN A 202 -7.51 -30.00 -8.20
C ASN A 202 -6.10 -29.72 -7.69
N THR A 203 -5.11 -30.35 -8.32
CA THR A 203 -3.70 -30.19 -7.96
C THR A 203 -3.19 -28.77 -8.22
N CYS A 204 -2.34 -28.27 -7.32
CA CYS A 204 -1.68 -26.97 -7.45
C CYS A 204 -0.24 -27.03 -6.93
N SER A 205 0.61 -26.14 -7.44
CA SER A 205 1.98 -25.95 -6.98
C SER A 205 2.15 -24.63 -6.22
N VAL A 206 1.36 -23.61 -6.58
CA VAL A 206 1.32 -22.31 -5.91
C VAL A 206 -0.11 -21.79 -5.82
N SER A 207 -0.37 -20.88 -4.87
CA SER A 207 -1.72 -20.31 -4.66
C SER A 207 -2.29 -19.57 -5.88
N GLY A 208 -1.42 -19.06 -6.76
CA GLY A 208 -1.82 -18.44 -8.03
C GLY A 208 -2.41 -19.42 -9.05
N ASP A 209 -2.19 -20.73 -8.88
CA ASP A 209 -2.76 -21.76 -9.75
C ASP A 209 -4.26 -21.98 -9.48
N CYS A 210 -4.78 -21.49 -8.35
CA CYS A 210 -6.12 -21.79 -7.87
C CYS A 210 -7.07 -20.61 -8.07
N CYS A 211 -8.29 -20.87 -8.55
CA CYS A 211 -9.31 -19.81 -8.69
C CYS A 211 -9.73 -19.21 -7.34
N SER A 212 -9.56 -19.99 -6.28
CA SER A 212 -9.74 -19.53 -4.90
C SER A 212 -8.62 -18.62 -4.40
N GLY A 213 -7.50 -18.55 -5.12
CA GLY A 213 -6.28 -17.85 -4.68
C GLY A 213 -5.53 -18.56 -3.55
N TYR A 214 -5.81 -19.85 -3.29
CA TYR A 214 -5.17 -20.60 -2.21
C TYR A 214 -4.88 -22.06 -2.60
N CYS A 215 -3.60 -22.43 -2.52
CA CYS A 215 -3.11 -23.78 -2.71
C CYS A 215 -2.71 -24.37 -1.34
N ASN A 216 -3.35 -25.47 -0.94
CA ASN A 216 -2.96 -26.16 0.29
C ASN A 216 -1.71 -27.01 0.01
N MET A 217 -0.55 -26.47 0.37
CA MET A 217 0.76 -27.10 0.18
C MET A 217 0.91 -28.46 0.88
N ALA A 218 0.10 -28.77 1.89
CA ALA A 218 0.18 -30.06 2.60
C ALA A 218 -0.41 -31.23 1.79
N ILE A 219 -1.42 -30.94 0.95
CA ILE A 219 -2.09 -31.92 0.08
C ILE A 219 -1.80 -31.69 -1.41
N GLY A 220 -1.19 -30.55 -1.76
CA GLY A 220 -0.91 -30.15 -3.14
C GLY A 220 -2.18 -29.88 -3.95
N GLN A 221 -3.25 -29.37 -3.31
CA GLN A 221 -4.54 -29.13 -3.94
C GLN A 221 -5.14 -27.76 -3.63
N CYS A 222 -5.87 -27.21 -4.59
CA CYS A 222 -6.59 -25.94 -4.46
C CYS A 222 -7.67 -26.06 -3.40
N ALA A 223 -7.64 -25.13 -2.44
CA ALA A 223 -8.61 -25.03 -1.36
C ALA A 223 -9.07 -23.57 -1.22
N LYS A 224 -10.11 -23.29 -0.45
CA LYS A 224 -10.38 -21.91 -0.02
C LYS A 224 -9.64 -21.65 1.28
N GLU A 225 -9.20 -20.41 1.50
CA GLU A 225 -8.53 -19.98 2.76
C GLU A 225 -9.32 -20.31 4.04
N ALA A 226 -10.63 -20.55 3.92
CA ALA A 226 -11.48 -20.98 5.02
C ALA A 226 -12.54 -22.00 4.56
N CYS A 227 -12.09 -23.18 4.10
CA CYS A 227 -12.97 -24.33 3.95
C CYS A 227 -12.75 -25.35 5.07
N SER A 228 -13.82 -26.05 5.44
CA SER A 228 -13.83 -27.14 6.40
C SER A 228 -13.45 -28.45 5.72
N LEU A 229 -12.51 -29.19 6.31
CA LEU A 229 -12.16 -30.56 5.91
C LEU A 229 -13.34 -31.52 6.15
N ALA A 230 -13.25 -32.76 5.67
CA ALA A 230 -14.25 -33.78 5.95
C ALA A 230 -14.53 -33.88 7.47
N GLN A 231 -15.81 -33.97 7.83
CA GLN A 231 -16.35 -33.84 9.20
C GLN A 231 -16.27 -32.45 9.86
N GLY A 232 -15.78 -31.44 9.15
CA GLY A 232 -15.82 -30.05 9.59
C GLY A 232 -17.22 -29.43 9.45
N ILE A 233 -17.46 -28.37 10.21
CA ILE A 233 -18.76 -27.69 10.27
C ILE A 233 -18.95 -26.84 9.00
N CYS A 234 -20.15 -26.85 8.43
CA CYS A 234 -20.49 -26.09 7.23
C CYS A 234 -21.93 -25.53 7.31
N SER A 235 -22.20 -24.47 6.56
CA SER A 235 -23.55 -23.93 6.35
C SER A 235 -24.02 -24.11 4.91
N MET A 236 -23.10 -24.15 3.95
CA MET A 236 -23.38 -24.34 2.53
C MET A 236 -22.31 -25.21 1.86
N ARG A 237 -22.64 -25.79 0.69
CA ARG A 237 -21.73 -26.69 -0.07
C ARG A 237 -20.34 -26.08 -0.30
N THR A 238 -20.27 -24.76 -0.48
CA THR A 238 -19.02 -24.05 -0.78
C THR A 238 -18.11 -23.85 0.43
N ASP A 239 -18.54 -24.23 1.63
CA ASP A 239 -17.76 -24.17 2.86
C ASP A 239 -16.89 -25.41 3.03
N CYS A 240 -17.14 -26.48 2.28
CA CYS A 240 -16.39 -27.72 2.37
C CYS A 240 -15.22 -27.74 1.38
N CYS A 241 -14.05 -28.22 1.82
CA CYS A 241 -12.88 -28.35 0.94
C CYS A 241 -13.06 -29.44 -0.13
N SER A 242 -13.85 -30.47 0.19
CA SER A 242 -14.30 -31.55 -0.69
C SER A 242 -15.76 -31.90 -0.37
N GLY A 243 -16.48 -32.49 -1.33
CA GLY A 243 -17.80 -33.06 -1.11
C GLY A 243 -18.99 -32.08 -1.00
N THR A 244 -19.95 -32.39 -0.13
CA THR A 244 -21.16 -31.58 0.11
C THR A 244 -21.38 -31.28 1.59
N CYS A 245 -22.07 -30.17 1.88
CA CYS A 245 -22.48 -29.85 3.24
C CYS A 245 -23.80 -30.55 3.56
N GLN A 246 -23.75 -31.60 4.39
CA GLN A 246 -24.90 -32.41 4.74
C GLN A 246 -25.10 -32.40 6.25
N ALA A 247 -26.30 -32.00 6.69
CA ALA A 247 -26.63 -31.82 8.11
C ALA A 247 -25.65 -30.91 8.90
N GLY A 248 -25.08 -29.90 8.22
CA GLY A 248 -24.13 -28.96 8.81
C GLY A 248 -22.70 -29.48 8.93
N VAL A 249 -22.39 -30.60 8.26
CA VAL A 249 -21.07 -31.24 8.28
C VAL A 249 -20.61 -31.54 6.86
N CYS A 250 -19.33 -31.34 6.58
CA CYS A 250 -18.72 -31.69 5.29
C CYS A 250 -18.57 -33.20 5.14
N THR A 251 -19.16 -33.76 4.09
CA THR A 251 -19.08 -35.17 3.74
C THR A 251 -18.51 -35.30 2.33
N ASP A 252 -17.54 -36.18 2.11
CA ASP A 252 -16.94 -36.44 0.79
C ASP A 252 -17.95 -36.93 -0.25
#